data_AF-A0A7K2N1D4-F1
#
_entry.id   AF-A0A7K2N1D4-F1
#
_cell.length_a   1.000
_cell.length_b   1.000
_cell.length_c   1.000
_cell.angle_alpha   90.00
_cell.angle_beta   90.00
_cell.angle_gamma   90.00
#
_symmetry.space_group_name_H-M   'P 1'
#
loop_
_entity.id
_entity.type
_entity.pdbx_description
1 polymer ?
#
loop_
_entity_poly.entity_id
_entity_poly.type
_entity_poly.pdbx_seq_one_letter_code
_entity_poly.pdbx_strand_id
1 'polypeptide(L)' 'MSAVRTRVEAMPPGQARTEAEAWISWAATTVNRLDPLNAPPRLPDIPEPRAADQKPFLGHWSPYGP' A
#
# COMPACT_ATOMS: atom_id res chain seq x y z
N MET A 1 -23.79 6.19 4.11
CA MET A 1 -23.31 6.10 5.51
C MET A 1 -23.04 4.64 5.84
N SER A 2 -21.98 4.32 6.60
CA SER A 2 -21.65 2.94 7.02
C SER A 2 -22.50 2.52 8.23
N ALA A 3 -23.04 1.30 8.22
CA ALA A 3 -23.90 0.78 9.30
C ALA A 3 -23.24 0.83 10.70
N VAL A 4 -21.92 0.68 10.77
CA VAL A 4 -21.15 0.78 12.02
C VAL A 4 -21.20 2.20 12.60
N ARG A 5 -21.12 3.23 11.73
CA ARG A 5 -21.20 4.63 12.16
C ARG A 5 -22.57 4.97 12.72
N THR A 6 -23.64 4.54 12.06
CA THR A 6 -25.02 4.68 12.54
C THR A 6 -25.22 4.02 13.90
N ARG A 7 -24.59 2.84 14.14
CA ARG A 7 -24.67 2.17 15.43
C ARG A 7 -24.01 2.97 16.56
N VAL A 8 -22.84 3.56 16.29
CA VAL A 8 -22.08 4.35 17.27
C VAL A 8 -22.77 5.67 17.60
N GLU A 9 -23.37 6.33 16.62
CA GLU A 9 -24.17 7.54 16.84
C GLU A 9 -25.36 7.29 17.78
N ALA A 10 -25.95 6.10 17.72
CA ALA A 10 -27.02 5.65 18.60
C ALA A 10 -26.54 5.16 19.98
N MET A 11 -25.24 5.14 20.26
CA MET A 11 -24.72 4.77 21.58
C MET A 11 -24.90 5.92 22.58
N PRO A 12 -25.19 5.62 23.86
CA PRO A 12 -25.18 6.64 24.90
C PRO A 12 -23.78 7.26 25.03
N PRO A 13 -23.68 8.52 25.49
CA PRO A 13 -22.39 9.15 25.75
C PRO A 13 -21.62 8.35 26.79
N GLY A 14 -20.31 8.19 26.59
CA GLY A 14 -19.44 7.49 27.52
C GLY A 14 -18.23 6.88 26.84
N GLN A 15 -17.37 6.26 27.66
CA GLN A 15 -16.08 5.72 27.22
C GLN A 15 -16.20 4.77 26.03
N ALA A 16 -17.18 3.86 26.06
CA ALA A 16 -17.40 2.90 24.97
C ALA A 16 -17.74 3.57 23.63
N ARG A 17 -18.47 4.70 23.66
CA ARG A 17 -18.78 5.47 22.44
C ARG A 17 -17.52 6.15 21.92
N THR A 18 -16.75 6.80 22.79
CA THR A 18 -15.49 7.45 22.43
C THR A 18 -14.48 6.49 21.81
N GLU A 19 -14.32 5.29 22.40
CA GLU A 19 -13.44 4.24 21.86
C GLU A 19 -13.90 3.75 20.49
N ALA A 20 -15.21 3.56 20.31
CA ALA A 20 -15.76 3.15 19.02
C ALA A 20 -15.58 4.24 17.94
N GLU A 21 -15.77 5.51 18.29
CA GLU A 21 -15.50 6.64 17.38
C GLU A 21 -14.01 6.71 16.99
N ALA A 22 -13.11 6.54 17.95
CA ALA A 22 -11.67 6.49 17.70
C ALA A 22 -11.28 5.34 16.78
N TRP A 23 -11.85 4.15 17.00
CA TRP A 23 -11.63 2.98 16.16
C TRP A 23 -12.14 3.20 14.73
N ILE A 24 -13.34 3.78 14.56
CA ILE A 24 -13.88 4.11 13.22
C ILE A 24 -12.97 5.11 12.49
N SER A 25 -12.48 6.14 13.20
CA SER A 25 -11.58 7.14 12.63
C SER A 25 -10.25 6.51 12.17
N TRP A 26 -9.66 5.66 13.02
CA TRP A 26 -8.47 4.89 12.69
C TRP A 26 -8.70 3.98 11.49
N ALA A 27 -9.81 3.24 11.46
CA ALA A 27 -10.12 2.30 10.39
C ALA A 27 -10.28 3.01 9.04
N ALA A 28 -11.02 4.13 9.01
CA ALA A 28 -11.20 4.94 7.80
C ALA A 28 -9.86 5.49 7.27
N THR A 29 -9.02 6.01 8.18
CA THR A 29 -7.68 6.51 7.83
C THR A 29 -6.78 5.40 7.30
N THR A 30 -6.85 4.22 7.93
CA THR A 30 -6.02 3.06 7.56
C THR A 30 -6.42 2.51 6.19
N VAL A 31 -7.71 2.37 5.91
CA VAL A 31 -8.20 1.95 4.60
C VAL A 31 -7.74 2.93 3.53
N ASN A 32 -7.91 4.23 3.75
CA ASN A 32 -7.46 5.26 2.79
C ASN A 32 -5.95 5.15 2.48
N ARG A 33 -5.12 4.87 3.49
CA ARG A 33 -3.66 4.70 3.35
C ARG A 33 -3.27 3.41 2.63
N LEU A 34 -3.99 2.32 2.89
CA LEU A 34 -3.67 0.99 2.35
C LEU A 34 -4.26 0.75 0.97
N ASP A 35 -5.28 1.52 0.58
CA ASP A 35 -5.90 1.42 -0.72
C ASP A 35 -4.87 1.74 -1.82
N PRO A 36 -4.48 0.74 -2.63
CA PRO A 36 -3.47 0.92 -3.67
C PRO A 36 -3.96 1.82 -4.82
N LEU A 37 -5.26 2.14 -4.86
CA LEU A 37 -5.84 3.07 -5.85
C LEU A 37 -5.72 4.54 -5.42
N ASN A 38 -5.47 4.81 -4.13
CA ASN A 38 -5.37 6.17 -3.60
C ASN A 38 -3.97 6.77 -3.72
N ALA A 39 -2.99 5.99 -4.18
CA ALA A 39 -1.66 6.47 -4.52
C ALA A 39 -1.27 5.97 -5.92
N PRO A 40 -0.51 6.76 -6.70
CA PRO A 40 0.09 6.25 -7.92
C PRO A 40 0.91 4.98 -7.62
N PRO A 41 0.79 3.92 -8.43
CA PRO A 41 1.59 2.73 -8.24
C PRO A 41 3.07 3.11 -8.32
N ARG A 42 3.82 2.86 -7.25
CA ARG A 42 5.27 3.01 -7.26
C ARG A 42 5.86 1.74 -7.84
N LEU A 43 6.53 1.88 -8.99
CA LEU A 43 7.41 0.83 -9.47
C LEU A 43 8.57 0.69 -8.47
N PRO A 44 9.03 -0.55 -8.19
CA PRO A 44 10.28 -0.71 -7.46
C PRO A 44 11.41 -0.03 -8.23
N ASP A 45 12.42 0.45 -7.51
CA ASP A 45 13.61 1.00 -8.14
C ASP A 45 14.22 -0.05 -9.07
N ILE A 46 14.47 0.35 -10.32
CA ILE A 46 15.16 -0.52 -11.28
C ILE A 46 16.63 -0.56 -10.87
N PRO A 47 17.19 -1.72 -10.51
CA PRO A 47 18.60 -1.81 -10.16
C PRO A 47 19.46 -1.47 -11.38
N GLU A 48 20.62 -0.87 -11.15
CA GLU A 48 21.58 -0.59 -12.22
C GLU A 48 22.02 -1.91 -12.87
N PRO A 49 21.94 -2.04 -14.21
CA PRO A 49 22.23 -3.30 -14.88
C PRO A 49 23.71 -3.64 -14.76
N ARG A 50 24.00 -4.86 -14.27
CA ARG A 50 25.37 -5.38 -14.21
C ARG A 50 25.73 -6.00 -15.55
N ALA A 51 27.01 -6.06 -15.86
CA ALA A 51 27.50 -6.77 -17.06
C ALA A 51 27.01 -8.25 -17.12
N ALA A 52 26.85 -8.90 -15.96
CA ALA A 52 26.34 -10.26 -15.88
C ALA A 52 24.84 -10.38 -16.28
N ASP A 53 24.06 -9.31 -16.12
CA ASP A 53 22.63 -9.31 -16.43
C ASP A 53 22.38 -9.32 -17.95
N GLN A 54 23.38 -8.98 -18.76
CA GLN A 54 23.32 -9.07 -20.22
C GLN A 54 23.50 -10.51 -20.73
N LYS A 55 24.13 -11.41 -19.96
CA LYS A 55 24.50 -12.78 -20.39
C LYS A 55 23.38 -13.56 -21.09
N PRO A 56 22.12 -13.57 -20.60
CA PRO A 56 21.04 -14.30 -21.27
C PRO A 56 20.70 -13.78 -22.68
N PHE A 57 21.05 -12.54 -22.98
CA PHE A 57 20.71 -11.84 -24.22
C PHE A 57 21.86 -11.79 -25.23
N LEU A 58 23.06 -12.24 -24.85
CA LEU A 58 24.26 -12.10 -25.68
C LEU A 58 24.45 -13.23 -26.71
N GLY A 59 23.72 -14.34 -26.62
CA GLY A 59 23.87 -15.45 -27.58
C GLY A 59 25.32 -15.92 -27.71
N HIS A 60 25.93 -15.76 -28.90
CA HIS A 60 27.34 -16.08 -29.17
C HIS A 60 28.33 -14.96 -28.85
N TRP A 61 27.85 -13.83 -28.32
CA TRP A 61 28.69 -12.66 -28.05
C TRP A 61 29.26 -12.74 -26.63
N SER A 62 30.53 -12.34 -26.47
CA SER A 62 31.16 -12.20 -25.16
C SER A 62 30.66 -10.92 -24.46
N PRO A 63 30.35 -10.95 -23.15
CA PRO A 63 30.00 -9.76 -22.38
C PRO A 63 31.16 -8.75 -22.23
N TYR A 64 32.37 -9.12 -22.65
CA TYR A 64 33.58 -8.33 -22.50
C TYR A 64 34.16 -7.80 -23.83
N GLY A 65 33.41 -7.93 -24.94
CA GLY A 65 33.90 -7.60 -26.29
C GLY A 65 34.62 -8.77 -26.98
N PRO A 66 34.98 -8.63 -28.28
CA PRO A 66 35.82 -9.60 -28.98
C PRO A 66 37.23 -9.71 -28.37
#